data_AF-K1RB07-F1
#
_entry.id   AF-K1RB07-F1
#
_cell.length_a   1.000
_cell.length_b   1.000
_cell.length_c   1.000
_cell.angle_alpha   90.00
_cell.angle_beta   90.00
_cell.angle_gamma   90.00
#
_symmetry.space_group_name_H-M   'P 1'
#
loop_
_entity.id
_entity.type
_entity.pdbx_description
1 polymer ?
#
loop_
_entity_poly.entity_id
_entity_poly.type
_entity_poly.pdbx_seq_one_letter_code
_entity_poly.pdbx_strand_id
1 'polypeptide(L)'
;MCDNAQPWCQAHYWKKKKKNYAHTTRNKKTRKLRGHVSHGKGRIGKHRKHPGGRGNAGGQHHHRINYDKYHPGYFGKVGMRYFHKTLNKFFCPSVNVEKLWSLVSEKTRENYKDNKDKAPVIDVVRAGYYKVLGKGHLPKQPVIVKARFFSRSAEQKIKKVGGCCVLTYYMNNLSLNEEVRFEVSANTIIGEGERTHSVTTAPQEKAPPKPPSLYVVATTTSTIQMNWRSGSNGGSPIQGKHRKHPGGRGNAGGQHHHRINYDKYHPGYFGKVGMRYFHKTLNKFFCPSVNVEKLWSLVSEKTRENYKDNKDKAPVIDVVRAGYYKVLGKGHLPKQPVIVKARFFSRSAEQKIKKVGGCCVLTA
;
A
#
# COMPACT_ATOMS: atom_id res chain seq x y z
N MET A 1 -37.27 -51.81 -28.33
CA MET A 1 -35.89 -52.23 -28.04
C MET A 1 -35.10 -51.01 -27.62
N CYS A 2 -34.69 -50.98 -26.34
CA CYS A 2 -33.48 -50.40 -25.73
C CYS A 2 -32.89 -49.08 -26.29
N ASP A 3 -32.43 -48.09 -25.53
CA ASP A 3 -32.37 -47.85 -24.09
C ASP A 3 -32.07 -46.34 -23.92
N ASN A 4 -32.86 -45.65 -23.09
CA ASN A 4 -32.60 -44.27 -22.67
C ASN A 4 -31.45 -44.25 -21.63
N ALA A 5 -30.21 -44.12 -22.09
CA ALA A 5 -29.08 -43.89 -21.20
C ALA A 5 -28.91 -42.38 -20.89
N GLN A 6 -29.49 -41.94 -19.77
CA GLN A 6 -29.12 -40.65 -19.15
C GLN A 6 -27.67 -40.72 -18.63
N PRO A 7 -26.79 -39.74 -18.93
CA PRO A 7 -25.47 -39.70 -18.33
C PRO A 7 -25.59 -39.25 -16.87
N TRP A 8 -25.69 -40.22 -15.97
CA TRP A 8 -25.51 -40.01 -14.53
C TRP A 8 -24.05 -39.71 -14.25
N CYS A 9 -23.67 -38.44 -14.32
CA CYS A 9 -22.40 -37.99 -13.75
C CYS A 9 -22.55 -37.91 -12.22
N GLN A 10 -22.38 -39.05 -11.54
CA GLN A 10 -22.22 -39.08 -10.08
C GLN A 10 -20.93 -38.33 -9.71
N ALA A 11 -21.07 -37.06 -9.37
CA ALA A 11 -20.01 -36.34 -8.67
C ALA A 11 -19.84 -37.00 -7.29
N HIS A 12 -18.88 -37.93 -7.18
CA HIS A 12 -18.39 -38.43 -5.91
C HIS A 12 -17.83 -37.26 -5.11
N TYR A 13 -18.68 -36.61 -4.31
CA TYR A 13 -18.23 -35.70 -3.27
C TYR A 13 -17.46 -36.52 -2.23
N TRP A 14 -16.14 -36.58 -2.40
CA TRP A 14 -15.25 -36.93 -1.31
C TRP A 14 -15.35 -35.83 -0.27
N LYS A 15 -16.34 -35.95 0.61
CA LYS A 15 -16.28 -35.35 1.94
C LYS A 15 -15.09 -36.04 2.60
N LYS A 16 -13.88 -35.49 2.43
CA LYS A 16 -12.78 -35.72 3.35
C LYS A 16 -13.31 -35.22 4.70
N LYS A 17 -14.01 -36.09 5.44
CA LYS A 17 -14.06 -35.99 6.89
C LYS A 17 -12.59 -35.82 7.24
N LYS A 18 -12.21 -34.63 7.71
CA LYS A 18 -10.96 -34.51 8.46
C LYS A 18 -11.12 -35.58 9.53
N LYS A 19 -10.45 -36.72 9.36
CA LYS A 19 -10.22 -37.63 10.48
C LYS A 19 -9.59 -36.71 11.50
N ASN A 20 -10.36 -36.36 12.53
CA ASN A 20 -9.80 -35.87 13.77
C ASN A 20 -8.93 -37.04 14.22
N TYR A 21 -7.68 -37.07 13.78
CA TYR A 21 -6.67 -37.93 14.34
C TYR A 21 -6.51 -37.41 15.76
N ALA A 22 -7.35 -37.88 16.68
CA ALA A 22 -7.05 -37.81 18.09
C ALA A 22 -5.69 -38.47 18.19
N HIS A 23 -4.64 -37.69 18.49
CA HIS A 23 -3.27 -38.19 18.52
C HIS A 23 -3.21 -39.35 19.52
N THR A 24 -3.30 -40.59 19.03
CA THR A 24 -3.35 -41.76 19.89
C THR A 24 -2.03 -41.88 20.63
N THR A 25 -2.09 -41.93 21.96
CA THR A 25 -0.89 -41.97 22.82
C THR A 25 -0.12 -43.28 22.68
N ARG A 26 -0.76 -44.32 22.14
CA ARG A 26 -0.21 -45.67 21.95
C ARG A 26 1.02 -45.71 21.06
N ASN A 27 1.03 -44.95 19.95
CA ASN A 27 2.10 -45.01 18.95
C ASN A 27 3.24 -44.02 19.25
N LYS A 28 3.26 -43.37 20.41
CA LYS A 28 4.32 -42.42 20.78
C LYS A 28 5.59 -43.16 21.20
N LYS A 29 6.75 -42.64 20.76
CA LYS A 29 8.09 -43.17 21.13
C LYS A 29 8.25 -43.35 22.65
N THR A 30 7.63 -42.49 23.45
CA THR A 30 7.61 -42.57 24.92
C THR A 30 7.12 -43.92 25.45
N ARG A 31 6.17 -44.59 24.78
CA ARG A 31 5.67 -45.90 25.23
C ARG A 31 6.72 -46.99 25.11
N LYS A 32 7.52 -46.97 24.04
CA LYS A 32 8.63 -47.91 23.81
C LYS A 32 9.85 -47.63 24.71
N LEU A 33 9.98 -46.41 25.22
CA LEU A 33 11.12 -46.01 26.06
C LEU A 33 10.90 -46.22 27.56
N ARG A 34 9.74 -46.74 28.00
CA ARG A 34 9.53 -47.13 29.41
C ARG A 34 10.48 -48.28 29.76
N GLY A 35 11.15 -48.17 30.91
CA GLY A 35 12.24 -49.09 31.30
C GLY A 35 13.65 -48.62 30.90
N HIS A 36 13.78 -47.67 29.97
CA HIS A 36 15.08 -47.07 29.67
C HIS A 36 15.39 -45.92 30.63
N VAL A 37 16.55 -45.99 31.28
CA VAL A 37 16.99 -45.06 32.34
C VAL A 37 16.99 -43.58 31.91
N SER A 38 17.40 -43.24 30.69
CA SER A 38 17.58 -41.85 30.23
C SER A 38 16.57 -41.35 29.21
N HIS A 39 15.56 -42.17 28.85
CA HIS A 39 14.58 -41.85 27.80
C HIS A 39 15.20 -41.35 26.47
N GLY A 40 16.39 -41.85 26.12
CA GLY A 40 17.10 -41.50 24.89
C GLY A 40 17.74 -40.10 24.90
N LYS A 41 18.02 -39.52 26.08
CA LYS A 41 18.66 -38.19 26.23
C LYS A 41 20.11 -38.26 26.71
N GLY A 42 20.70 -39.45 26.76
CA GLY A 42 22.08 -39.70 27.18
C GLY A 42 22.28 -39.62 28.70
N ARG A 43 23.35 -40.25 29.22
CA ARG A 43 23.69 -40.26 30.66
C ARG A 43 24.39 -38.96 31.11
N ILE A 44 25.33 -38.46 30.31
CA ILE A 44 26.18 -37.30 30.64
C ILE A 44 25.50 -35.97 30.30
N GLY A 45 25.09 -35.80 29.04
CA GLY A 45 24.51 -34.53 28.55
C GLY A 45 23.21 -34.13 29.25
N LYS A 46 22.34 -35.12 29.52
CA LYS A 46 21.01 -35.02 30.16
C LYS A 46 20.07 -34.03 29.45
N HIS A 47 18.76 -34.22 29.64
CA HIS A 47 17.78 -33.24 29.17
C HIS A 47 17.61 -32.12 30.20
N ARG A 48 18.24 -30.97 29.94
CA ARG A 48 18.17 -29.77 30.78
C ARG A 48 17.15 -28.77 30.25
N LYS A 49 16.78 -27.78 31.07
CA LYS A 49 15.65 -26.88 30.79
C LYS A 49 15.90 -25.99 29.55
N HIS A 50 17.00 -25.22 29.51
CA HIS A 50 17.26 -24.26 28.42
C HIS A 50 18.77 -24.07 28.14
N PRO A 51 19.47 -25.09 27.61
CA PRO A 51 20.84 -24.89 27.15
C PRO A 51 20.84 -23.93 25.94
N GLY A 52 21.74 -22.93 25.95
CA GLY A 52 21.84 -21.92 24.88
C GLY A 52 20.83 -20.76 24.95
N GLY A 53 19.95 -20.75 25.97
CA GLY A 53 18.95 -19.70 26.16
C GLY A 53 17.56 -20.08 25.67
N ARG A 54 16.65 -19.09 25.61
CA ARG A 54 15.25 -19.28 25.21
C ARG A 54 14.94 -18.51 23.94
N GLY A 55 14.17 -19.13 23.04
CA GLY A 55 13.77 -18.49 21.78
C GLY A 55 14.98 -18.15 20.90
N ASN A 56 15.01 -16.91 20.40
CA ASN A 56 16.05 -16.41 19.49
C ASN A 56 17.27 -15.82 20.22
N ALA A 57 17.51 -16.21 21.48
CA ALA A 57 18.65 -15.73 22.25
C ALA A 57 19.99 -16.16 21.63
N GLY A 58 21.01 -15.32 21.77
CA GLY A 58 22.36 -15.62 21.28
C GLY A 58 22.55 -15.52 19.77
N GLY A 59 21.57 -15.01 19.02
CA GLY A 59 21.61 -15.00 17.55
C GLY A 59 22.75 -14.21 16.93
N GLN A 60 23.36 -13.25 17.63
CA GLN A 60 24.60 -12.55 17.21
C GLN A 60 25.86 -13.05 17.93
N HIS A 61 25.72 -13.97 18.87
CA HIS A 61 26.79 -14.47 19.73
C HIS A 61 26.95 -15.98 19.51
N HIS A 62 26.63 -16.80 20.51
CA HIS A 62 26.84 -18.26 20.48
C HIS A 62 25.93 -19.04 19.52
N HIS A 63 24.88 -18.42 18.97
CA HIS A 63 24.06 -18.99 17.88
C HIS A 63 24.26 -18.28 16.53
N ARG A 64 25.29 -17.44 16.40
CA ARG A 64 25.58 -16.65 15.18
C ARG A 64 25.68 -17.51 13.93
N ILE A 65 26.42 -18.62 13.99
CA ILE A 65 26.62 -19.53 12.84
C ILE A 65 25.27 -20.01 12.27
N ASN A 66 24.29 -20.29 13.12
CA ASN A 66 22.96 -20.72 12.67
C ASN A 66 22.19 -19.60 11.96
N TYR A 67 22.32 -18.36 12.44
CA TYR A 67 21.67 -17.21 11.82
C TYR A 67 22.34 -16.82 10.50
N ASP A 68 23.66 -16.74 10.47
CA ASP A 68 24.39 -16.36 9.26
C ASP A 68 24.24 -17.41 8.15
N LYS A 69 24.19 -18.70 8.52
CA LYS A 69 24.05 -19.80 7.56
C LYS A 69 22.65 -19.92 6.95
N TYR A 70 21.60 -19.82 7.78
CA TYR A 70 20.24 -20.15 7.33
C TYR A 70 19.31 -18.93 7.21
N HIS A 71 19.65 -17.80 7.84
CA HIS A 71 18.82 -16.60 7.89
C HIS A 71 19.63 -15.32 7.61
N PRO A 72 20.35 -15.25 6.46
CA PRO A 72 21.08 -14.04 6.12
C PRO A 72 20.13 -12.84 5.97
N GLY A 73 20.54 -11.69 6.50
CA GLY A 73 19.71 -10.48 6.52
C GLY A 73 18.67 -10.42 7.63
N TYR A 74 18.65 -11.40 8.55
CA TYR A 74 17.77 -11.36 9.73
C TYR A 74 18.08 -10.15 10.64
N PHE A 75 19.36 -9.85 10.82
CA PHE A 75 19.81 -8.65 11.55
C PHE A 75 20.03 -7.50 10.59
N GLY A 76 19.45 -6.33 10.92
CA GLY A 76 19.60 -5.11 10.14
C GLY A 76 18.27 -4.41 9.87
N LYS A 77 18.35 -3.28 9.17
CA LYS A 77 17.18 -2.49 8.78
C LYS A 77 17.31 -2.13 7.30
N VAL A 78 16.26 -2.41 6.54
CA VAL A 78 16.19 -2.12 5.10
C VAL A 78 14.92 -1.31 4.80
N GLY A 79 15.03 -0.37 3.86
CA GLY A 79 13.91 0.38 3.32
C GLY A 79 13.32 1.45 4.24
N MET A 80 12.23 2.07 3.77
CA MET A 80 11.51 3.15 4.46
C MET A 80 10.22 2.61 5.11
N ARG A 81 9.87 3.15 6.28
CA ARG A 81 8.63 2.76 6.99
C ARG A 81 7.42 3.47 6.38
N TYR A 82 6.44 2.71 5.90
CA TYR A 82 5.17 3.25 5.41
C TYR A 82 4.07 3.11 6.48
N PHE A 83 3.62 4.22 7.03
CA PHE A 83 2.57 4.28 8.05
C PHE A 83 1.16 4.23 7.43
N HIS A 84 0.20 3.66 8.16
CA HIS A 84 -1.22 3.55 7.74
C HIS A 84 -1.40 3.00 6.31
N LYS A 85 -0.62 1.98 5.95
CA LYS A 85 -0.70 1.33 4.65
C LYS A 85 -2.06 0.69 4.46
N THR A 86 -2.86 1.26 3.57
CA THR A 86 -4.18 0.73 3.18
C THR A 86 -4.00 -0.18 1.97
N LEU A 87 -4.11 -1.49 2.17
CA LEU A 87 -3.87 -2.49 1.10
C LEU A 87 -4.84 -2.34 -0.07
N ASN A 88 -6.08 -1.89 0.18
CA ASN A 88 -7.09 -1.70 -0.87
C ASN A 88 -6.66 -0.70 -1.95
N LYS A 89 -5.87 0.32 -1.61
CA LYS A 89 -5.33 1.29 -2.59
C LYS A 89 -4.32 0.66 -3.55
N PHE A 90 -3.63 -0.39 -3.09
CA PHE A 90 -2.62 -1.12 -3.87
C PHE A 90 -3.17 -2.41 -4.47
N PHE A 91 -4.48 -2.63 -4.36
CA PHE A 91 -5.11 -3.83 -4.90
C PHE A 91 -5.12 -3.77 -6.43
N CYS A 92 -4.26 -4.59 -7.05
CA CYS A 92 -4.14 -4.69 -8.49
C CYS A 92 -3.88 -6.16 -8.89
N PRO A 93 -4.92 -7.01 -8.81
CA PRO A 93 -4.83 -8.38 -9.30
C PRO A 93 -4.52 -8.39 -10.80
N SER A 94 -3.65 -9.30 -11.23
CA SER A 94 -3.20 -9.38 -12.61
C SER A 94 -3.48 -10.74 -13.24
N VAL A 95 -3.72 -10.76 -14.55
CA VAL A 95 -3.95 -11.95 -15.37
C VAL A 95 -3.03 -11.93 -16.59
N ASN A 96 -2.51 -13.09 -16.98
CA ASN A 96 -1.68 -13.21 -18.18
C ASN A 96 -2.54 -13.45 -19.42
N VAL A 97 -2.05 -13.04 -20.60
CA VAL A 97 -2.74 -13.23 -21.88
C VAL A 97 -3.08 -14.70 -22.18
N GLU A 98 -2.26 -15.66 -21.77
CA GLU A 98 -2.52 -17.10 -21.94
C GLU A 98 -3.81 -17.59 -21.24
N LYS A 99 -4.23 -16.91 -20.16
CA LYS A 99 -5.40 -17.28 -19.35
C LYS A 99 -6.66 -16.50 -19.71
N LEU A 100 -6.59 -15.58 -20.68
CA LEU A 100 -7.75 -14.76 -21.05
C LEU A 100 -8.92 -15.61 -21.54
N TRP A 101 -8.64 -16.60 -22.38
CA TRP A 101 -9.65 -17.53 -22.89
C TRP A 101 -10.21 -18.49 -21.83
N SER A 102 -9.55 -18.63 -20.68
CA SER A 102 -10.06 -19.38 -19.53
C SER A 102 -11.12 -18.62 -18.75
N LEU A 103 -11.24 -17.30 -18.95
CA LEU A 103 -12.26 -16.47 -18.29
C LEU A 103 -13.62 -16.56 -18.97
N VAL A 104 -13.68 -17.18 -20.14
CA VAL A 104 -14.88 -17.33 -20.96
C VAL A 104 -15.29 -18.80 -20.97
N SER A 105 -16.58 -19.08 -21.05
CA SER A 105 -17.08 -20.45 -21.20
C SER A 105 -16.63 -21.10 -22.52
N GLU A 106 -16.43 -22.42 -22.52
CA GLU A 106 -16.01 -23.16 -23.72
C GLU A 106 -17.00 -22.99 -24.89
N LYS A 107 -18.30 -22.97 -24.60
CA LYS A 107 -19.36 -22.71 -25.60
C LYS A 107 -19.14 -21.40 -26.35
N THR A 108 -18.78 -20.34 -25.63
CA THR A 108 -18.51 -19.03 -26.26
C THR A 108 -17.27 -19.12 -27.14
N ARG A 109 -16.24 -19.84 -26.70
CA ARG A 109 -14.99 -20.01 -27.46
C ARG A 109 -15.21 -20.76 -28.79
N GLU A 110 -16.09 -21.75 -28.80
CA GLU A 110 -16.47 -22.50 -30.01
C GLU A 110 -17.29 -21.62 -30.97
N ASN A 111 -18.29 -20.89 -30.47
CA ASN A 111 -19.12 -20.01 -31.32
C ASN A 111 -18.32 -18.93 -32.08
N TYR A 112 -17.26 -18.41 -31.46
CA TYR A 112 -16.38 -17.40 -32.06
C TYR A 112 -15.15 -18.00 -32.76
N LYS A 113 -15.04 -19.33 -32.81
CA LYS A 113 -14.05 -20.01 -33.66
C LYS A 113 -14.45 -19.94 -35.13
N ASP A 114 -15.75 -20.08 -35.39
CA ASP A 114 -16.30 -20.19 -36.75
C ASP A 114 -16.78 -18.82 -37.27
N ASN A 115 -17.33 -17.97 -36.39
CA ASN A 115 -17.77 -16.61 -36.75
C ASN A 115 -16.63 -15.59 -36.66
N LYS A 116 -16.12 -15.13 -37.80
CA LYS A 116 -15.00 -14.17 -37.88
C LYS A 116 -15.41 -12.70 -37.88
N ASP A 117 -16.69 -12.39 -38.11
CA ASP A 117 -17.16 -11.00 -38.24
C ASP A 117 -17.29 -10.27 -36.90
N LYS A 118 -17.46 -11.02 -35.79
CA LYS A 118 -17.63 -10.45 -34.45
C LYS A 118 -16.61 -11.06 -33.49
N ALA A 119 -15.87 -10.22 -32.78
CA ALA A 119 -14.89 -10.66 -31.78
C ALA A 119 -15.51 -10.72 -30.37
N PRO A 120 -15.19 -11.74 -29.55
CA PRO A 120 -15.66 -11.82 -28.17
C PRO A 120 -15.03 -10.72 -27.31
N VAL A 121 -15.85 -10.14 -26.42
CA VAL A 121 -15.42 -9.16 -25.42
C VAL A 121 -15.14 -9.87 -24.10
N ILE A 122 -13.89 -9.84 -23.66
CA ILE A 122 -13.46 -10.38 -22.37
C ILE A 122 -13.27 -9.22 -21.40
N ASP A 123 -14.19 -9.11 -20.45
CA ASP A 123 -14.08 -8.17 -19.34
C ASP A 123 -13.33 -8.82 -18.17
N VAL A 124 -12.04 -8.47 -18.05
CA VAL A 124 -11.21 -9.03 -16.98
C VAL A 124 -11.52 -8.39 -15.64
N VAL A 125 -12.12 -7.19 -15.61
CA VAL A 125 -12.51 -6.51 -14.37
C VAL A 125 -13.70 -7.21 -13.74
N ARG A 126 -14.67 -7.63 -14.54
CA ARG A 126 -15.78 -8.48 -14.08
C ARG A 126 -15.28 -9.82 -13.52
N ALA A 127 -14.18 -10.35 -14.06
CA ALA A 127 -13.51 -11.53 -13.54
C ALA A 127 -12.63 -11.26 -12.30
N GLY A 128 -12.54 -10.01 -11.83
CA GLY A 128 -11.81 -9.63 -10.63
C GLY A 128 -10.33 -9.28 -10.85
N TYR A 129 -9.89 -9.05 -12.10
CA TYR A 129 -8.54 -8.66 -12.46
C TYR A 129 -8.48 -7.21 -12.95
N TYR A 130 -7.43 -6.48 -12.62
CA TYR A 130 -7.28 -5.08 -13.03
C TYR A 130 -6.21 -4.90 -14.12
N LYS A 131 -5.17 -5.74 -14.13
CA LYS A 131 -4.04 -5.61 -15.07
C LYS A 131 -3.83 -6.85 -15.92
N VAL A 132 -3.68 -6.67 -17.23
CA VAL A 132 -3.33 -7.74 -18.17
C VAL A 132 -1.83 -7.71 -18.49
N LEU A 133 -1.18 -8.86 -18.28
CA LEU A 133 0.26 -9.07 -18.46
C LEU A 133 0.55 -9.97 -19.67
N GLY A 134 1.70 -9.76 -20.31
CA GLY A 134 2.02 -10.34 -21.61
C GLY A 134 2.66 -11.74 -21.60
N LYS A 135 2.60 -12.53 -20.52
CA LYS A 135 3.19 -13.88 -20.50
C LYS A 135 2.34 -14.87 -21.31
N GLY A 136 3.02 -15.74 -22.07
CA GLY A 136 2.41 -16.80 -22.88
C GLY A 136 1.90 -16.34 -24.25
N HIS A 137 1.10 -17.17 -24.91
CA HIS A 137 0.61 -16.93 -26.27
C HIS A 137 -0.92 -16.87 -26.30
N LEU A 138 -1.44 -16.06 -27.22
CA LEU A 138 -2.86 -16.04 -27.57
C LEU A 138 -3.09 -16.93 -28.80
N PRO A 139 -4.23 -17.62 -28.89
CA PRO A 139 -4.64 -18.26 -30.14
C PRO A 139 -4.79 -17.19 -31.24
N LYS A 140 -4.65 -17.59 -32.50
CA LYS A 140 -4.84 -16.73 -33.68
C LYS A 140 -6.34 -16.42 -33.90
N GLN A 141 -7.00 -15.89 -32.88
CA GLN A 141 -8.40 -15.51 -32.85
C GLN A 141 -8.48 -14.08 -32.32
N PRO A 142 -9.19 -13.17 -33.01
CA PRO A 142 -9.32 -11.79 -32.56
C PRO A 142 -10.12 -11.74 -31.26
N VAL A 143 -9.71 -10.87 -30.34
CA VAL A 143 -10.36 -10.72 -29.03
C VAL A 143 -10.33 -9.27 -28.57
N ILE A 144 -11.44 -8.79 -28.01
CA ILE A 144 -11.52 -7.47 -27.40
C ILE A 144 -11.36 -7.65 -25.89
N VAL A 145 -10.32 -7.07 -25.31
CA VAL A 145 -10.03 -7.21 -23.88
C VAL A 145 -10.31 -5.89 -23.19
N LYS A 146 -11.19 -5.90 -22.18
CA LYS A 146 -11.49 -4.76 -21.32
C LYS A 146 -10.74 -4.90 -20.01
N ALA A 147 -9.88 -3.95 -19.65
CA ALA A 147 -9.12 -3.94 -18.40
C ALA A 147 -8.80 -2.51 -17.94
N ARG A 148 -8.39 -2.35 -16.67
CA ARG A 148 -7.92 -1.04 -16.17
C ARG A 148 -6.50 -0.71 -16.62
N PHE A 149 -5.65 -1.72 -16.78
CA PHE A 149 -4.25 -1.55 -17.14
C PHE A 149 -3.79 -2.67 -18.09
N PHE A 150 -2.94 -2.34 -19.04
CA PHE A 150 -2.23 -3.29 -19.90
C PHE A 150 -0.72 -3.12 -19.76
N SER A 151 0.01 -4.23 -19.84
CA SER A 151 1.46 -4.16 -20.12
C SER A 151 1.70 -3.96 -21.62
N ARG A 152 2.78 -3.27 -21.99
CA ARG A 152 3.17 -3.06 -23.40
C ARG A 152 3.21 -4.36 -24.20
N SER A 153 3.81 -5.41 -23.63
CA SER A 153 3.89 -6.72 -24.30
C SER A 153 2.54 -7.41 -24.44
N ALA A 154 1.59 -7.19 -23.52
CA ALA A 154 0.23 -7.73 -23.66
C ALA A 154 -0.51 -7.03 -24.79
N GLU A 155 -0.43 -5.71 -24.85
CA GLU A 155 -1.08 -4.90 -25.88
C GLU A 155 -0.58 -5.28 -27.28
N GLN A 156 0.74 -5.40 -27.45
CA GLN A 156 1.34 -5.84 -28.71
C GLN A 156 0.85 -7.24 -29.13
N LYS A 157 0.74 -8.18 -28.19
CA LYS A 157 0.25 -9.54 -28.49
C LYS A 157 -1.23 -9.57 -28.87
N ILE A 158 -2.06 -8.78 -28.19
CA ILE A 158 -3.50 -8.67 -28.48
C ILE A 158 -3.69 -8.02 -29.86
N LYS A 159 -2.97 -6.94 -30.16
CA LYS A 159 -2.98 -6.31 -31.49
C LYS A 159 -2.49 -7.26 -32.59
N LYS A 160 -1.44 -8.05 -32.33
CA LYS A 160 -0.89 -9.03 -33.28
C LYS A 160 -1.88 -10.13 -33.69
N VAL A 161 -2.82 -10.50 -32.81
CA VAL A 161 -3.88 -11.47 -33.14
C VAL A 161 -5.13 -10.83 -33.75
N GLY A 162 -5.07 -9.52 -34.08
CA GLY A 162 -6.22 -8.77 -34.59
C GLY A 162 -7.22 -8.35 -33.52
N GLY A 163 -6.81 -8.36 -32.24
CA GLY A 163 -7.63 -7.95 -31.11
C GLY A 163 -7.49 -6.46 -30.77
N CYS A 164 -8.35 -5.99 -29.87
CA CYS A 164 -8.34 -4.61 -29.38
C CYS A 164 -8.23 -4.56 -27.84
N CYS A 165 -7.48 -3.60 -27.32
CA CYS A 165 -7.38 -3.33 -25.88
C CYS A 165 -8.24 -2.12 -25.52
N VAL A 166 -9.22 -2.31 -24.64
CA VAL A 166 -10.13 -1.26 -24.19
C VAL A 166 -9.83 -0.97 -22.72
N LEU A 167 -9.48 0.28 -22.42
CA LEU A 167 -9.28 0.73 -21.05
C LEU A 167 -10.63 1.03 -20.40
N THR A 168 -10.85 0.45 -19.22
CA THR A 168 -12.08 0.67 -18.43
C THR A 168 -11.77 1.44 -17.16
N TYR A 169 -12.55 2.48 -16.88
CA TYR A 169 -12.49 3.27 -15.65
C TYR A 169 -13.82 3.20 -14.93
N TYR A 170 -13.79 3.15 -13.60
CA TYR A 170 -14.97 3.25 -12.75
C TYR A 170 -14.86 4.53 -11.92
N MET A 171 -15.85 5.41 -12.05
CA MET A 171 -16.05 6.49 -11.10
C MET A 171 -17.01 6.02 -10.02
N ASN A 172 -16.59 6.20 -8.77
CA ASN A 172 -17.41 5.92 -7.59
C ASN A 172 -17.92 7.26 -7.04
N ASN A 173 -18.98 7.20 -6.21
CA ASN A 173 -19.58 8.37 -5.55
C ASN A 173 -20.26 9.36 -6.51
N LEU A 174 -20.86 8.87 -7.59
CA LEU A 174 -21.78 9.65 -8.40
C LEU A 174 -23.15 9.65 -7.71
N SER A 175 -23.83 10.79 -7.66
CA SER A 175 -25.19 10.86 -7.12
C SER A 175 -26.15 10.09 -8.04
N LEU A 176 -27.16 9.43 -7.46
CA LEU A 176 -28.15 8.69 -8.22
C LEU A 176 -28.93 9.65 -9.13
N ASN A 177 -29.18 9.25 -10.39
CA ASN A 177 -29.90 10.04 -11.40
C ASN A 177 -29.26 11.38 -11.80
N GLU A 178 -28.03 11.68 -11.36
CA GLU A 178 -27.31 12.85 -11.83
C GLU A 178 -26.66 12.54 -13.18
N GLU A 179 -26.95 13.35 -14.20
CA GLU A 179 -26.35 13.21 -15.52
C GLU A 179 -24.87 13.61 -15.48
N VAL A 180 -24.00 12.68 -15.87
CA VAL A 180 -22.56 12.92 -15.90
C VAL A 180 -22.06 12.78 -17.33
N ARG A 181 -21.33 13.82 -17.76
CA ARG A 181 -20.71 13.91 -19.08
C ARG A 181 -19.27 13.40 -19.01
N PHE A 182 -18.93 12.43 -19.85
CA PHE A 182 -17.58 11.87 -19.95
C PHE A 182 -16.93 12.27 -21.27
N GLU A 183 -15.72 12.81 -21.18
CA GLU A 183 -14.84 13.11 -22.31
C GLU A 183 -13.44 12.54 -22.02
N VAL A 184 -12.77 12.01 -23.04
CA VAL A 184 -11.43 11.44 -22.92
C VAL A 184 -10.49 12.24 -23.82
N SER A 185 -9.36 12.68 -23.27
CA SER A 185 -8.24 13.25 -24.02
C SER A 185 -6.95 12.49 -23.72
N ALA A 186 -6.03 12.50 -24.68
CA ALA A 186 -4.69 11.97 -24.48
C ALA A 186 -3.76 13.10 -24.03
N ASN A 187 -3.11 12.98 -22.87
CA ASN A 187 -2.12 13.96 -22.42
C ASN A 187 -0.70 13.45 -22.71
N THR A 188 0.07 14.21 -23.47
CA THR A 188 1.45 13.90 -23.85
C THR A 188 2.39 15.02 -23.39
N ILE A 189 3.70 14.82 -23.52
CA ILE A 189 4.71 15.86 -23.23
C ILE A 189 4.54 17.14 -24.06
N ILE A 190 3.79 17.09 -25.17
CA ILE A 190 3.51 18.22 -26.07
C ILE A 190 2.23 18.97 -25.66
N GLY A 191 1.33 18.32 -24.89
CA GLY A 191 0.07 18.89 -24.45
C GLY A 191 -1.09 17.89 -24.41
N GLU A 192 -2.27 18.39 -24.05
CA GLU A 192 -3.54 17.66 -24.10
C GLU A 192 -4.07 17.64 -25.55
N GLY A 193 -4.29 16.45 -26.10
CA GLY A 193 -4.87 16.26 -27.43
C GLY A 193 -6.38 16.48 -27.46
N GLU A 194 -6.96 16.40 -28.66
CA GLU A 194 -8.39 16.60 -28.87
C GLU A 194 -9.24 15.63 -28.03
N ARG A 195 -10.33 16.17 -27.46
CA ARG A 195 -11.28 15.42 -26.64
C ARG A 195 -12.21 14.61 -27.52
N THR A 196 -12.52 13.38 -27.08
CA THR A 196 -13.54 12.55 -27.73
C THR A 196 -14.93 13.16 -27.62
N HIS A 197 -15.86 12.69 -28.44
CA HIS A 197 -17.29 13.00 -28.27
C HIS A 197 -17.76 12.71 -26.84
N SER A 198 -18.56 13.62 -26.31
CA SER A 198 -19.12 13.52 -24.98
C SER A 198 -20.19 12.44 -24.91
N VAL A 199 -20.06 11.54 -23.94
CA VAL A 199 -21.10 10.56 -23.62
C VAL A 199 -21.75 10.97 -22.31
N THR A 200 -23.06 11.20 -22.32
CA THR A 200 -23.85 11.49 -21.12
C THR A 200 -24.50 10.21 -20.62
N THR A 201 -24.37 9.92 -19.33
CA THR A 201 -25.05 8.79 -18.68
C THR A 201 -25.35 9.12 -17.21
N ALA A 202 -26.41 8.53 -16.65
CA ALA A 202 -26.82 8.71 -15.27
C ALA A 202 -26.76 7.37 -14.51
N PRO A 203 -26.19 7.32 -13.28
CA PRO A 203 -26.18 6.11 -12.47
C PRO A 203 -27.61 5.64 -12.15
N GLN A 204 -27.96 4.44 -12.61
CA GLN A 204 -29.25 3.80 -12.35
C GLN A 204 -29.20 2.96 -11.07
N GLU A 205 -30.34 2.80 -10.41
CA GLU A 205 -30.45 1.98 -9.19
C GLU A 205 -30.06 0.52 -9.49
N LYS A 206 -29.19 -0.07 -8.65
CA LYS A 206 -28.78 -1.47 -8.84
C LYS A 206 -29.98 -2.38 -8.60
N ALA A 207 -30.24 -3.30 -9.53
CA ALA A 207 -31.29 -4.29 -9.36
C ALA A 207 -31.15 -5.01 -8.00
N PRO A 208 -32.25 -5.19 -7.24
CA PRO A 208 -32.21 -5.83 -5.93
C PRO A 208 -31.58 -7.23 -6.03
N PRO A 209 -30.91 -7.70 -4.96
CA PRO A 209 -30.33 -9.03 -4.94
C PRO A 209 -31.42 -10.06 -5.22
N LYS A 210 -31.12 -11.05 -6.07
CA LYS A 210 -32.09 -12.11 -6.36
C LYS A 210 -32.46 -12.83 -5.06
N PRO A 211 -33.75 -13.18 -4.86
CA PRO A 211 -34.18 -13.88 -3.66
C PRO A 211 -33.39 -15.18 -3.48
N PRO A 212 -33.03 -15.57 -2.25
CA PRO A 212 -32.33 -16.81 -1.98
C PRO A 212 -33.21 -18.00 -2.39
N SER A 213 -32.62 -19.00 -3.05
CA SER A 213 -33.36 -20.20 -3.45
C SER A 213 -33.39 -21.18 -2.27
N LEU A 214 -34.58 -21.50 -1.79
CA LEU A 214 -34.84 -22.53 -0.80
C LEU A 214 -34.98 -23.88 -1.51
N TYR A 215 -34.33 -24.93 -0.99
CA TYR A 215 -34.56 -26.29 -1.48
C TYR A 215 -34.57 -27.28 -0.32
N VAL A 216 -35.42 -28.30 -0.48
CA VAL A 216 -35.56 -29.39 0.48
C VAL A 216 -34.36 -30.32 0.34
N VAL A 217 -33.74 -30.65 1.47
CA VAL A 217 -32.56 -31.51 1.55
C VAL A 217 -32.94 -32.91 2.02
N ALA A 218 -33.89 -33.00 2.94
CA ALA A 218 -34.44 -34.25 3.43
C ALA A 218 -35.83 -34.03 4.05
N THR A 219 -36.69 -35.03 3.93
CA THR A 219 -38.03 -35.09 4.54
C THR A 219 -38.12 -36.36 5.39
N THR A 220 -38.57 -36.23 6.63
CA THR A 220 -39.04 -37.32 7.49
C THR A 220 -40.54 -37.17 7.71
N THR A 221 -41.18 -38.19 8.29
CA THR A 221 -42.62 -38.18 8.62
C THR A 221 -43.04 -37.07 9.58
N SER A 222 -42.08 -36.46 10.31
CA SER A 222 -42.34 -35.39 11.27
C SER A 222 -41.57 -34.10 11.01
N THR A 223 -40.61 -34.06 10.07
CA THR A 223 -39.77 -32.86 9.84
C THR A 223 -39.32 -32.70 8.39
N ILE A 224 -39.15 -31.46 7.95
CA ILE A 224 -38.53 -31.12 6.67
C ILE A 224 -37.26 -30.33 6.93
N GLN A 225 -36.12 -30.82 6.46
CA GLN A 225 -34.87 -30.07 6.45
C GLN A 225 -34.70 -29.33 5.13
N MET A 226 -34.65 -28.00 5.21
CA MET A 226 -34.41 -27.13 4.05
C MET A 226 -33.10 -26.36 4.21
N ASN A 227 -32.39 -26.17 3.10
CA ASN A 227 -31.22 -25.29 3.04
C ASN A 227 -31.52 -24.13 2.08
N TRP A 228 -30.96 -22.95 2.40
CA TRP A 228 -30.95 -21.83 1.48
C TRP A 228 -29.61 -21.76 0.73
N ARG A 229 -29.66 -21.46 -0.57
CA ARG A 229 -28.50 -20.94 -1.32
C ARG A 229 -28.66 -19.43 -1.41
N SER A 230 -27.63 -18.70 -1.00
CA SER A 230 -27.59 -17.24 -1.18
C SER A 230 -27.69 -16.91 -2.67
N GLY A 231 -28.59 -16.00 -3.03
CA GLY A 231 -28.69 -15.46 -4.39
C GLY A 231 -27.47 -14.64 -4.78
N SER A 232 -27.43 -14.18 -6.03
CA SER A 232 -26.39 -13.28 -6.54
C SER A 232 -26.34 -12.01 -5.68
N ASN A 233 -25.15 -11.66 -5.19
CA ASN A 233 -24.92 -10.59 -4.22
C ASN A 233 -24.82 -9.17 -4.85
N GLY A 234 -25.37 -8.98 -6.06
CA GLY A 234 -25.45 -7.66 -6.71
C GLY A 234 -24.10 -6.93 -6.91
N GLY A 235 -22.96 -7.64 -6.81
CA GLY A 235 -21.63 -7.05 -6.99
C GLY A 235 -21.02 -6.36 -5.76
N SER A 236 -21.45 -6.68 -4.53
CA SER A 236 -20.85 -6.13 -3.30
C SER A 236 -19.39 -6.59 -3.06
N PRO A 237 -18.41 -5.69 -2.79
CA PRO A 237 -16.97 -6.05 -2.67
C PRO A 237 -16.55 -6.77 -1.37
N ILE A 238 -17.47 -7.17 -0.49
CA ILE A 238 -17.11 -7.53 0.88
C ILE A 238 -17.29 -9.03 1.12
N GLN A 239 -16.18 -9.77 1.19
CA GLN A 239 -16.12 -11.07 1.86
C GLN A 239 -15.21 -10.96 3.09
N GLY A 240 -15.84 -10.86 4.26
CA GLY A 240 -15.18 -10.88 5.54
C GLY A 240 -14.45 -12.20 5.77
N LYS A 241 -13.15 -12.13 6.08
CA LYS A 241 -12.40 -13.26 6.63
C LYS A 241 -12.21 -13.06 8.13
N HIS A 242 -12.98 -13.82 8.88
CA HIS A 242 -12.79 -14.06 10.29
C HIS A 242 -11.43 -14.74 10.49
N ARG A 243 -10.50 -14.10 11.21
CA ARG A 243 -9.24 -14.73 11.63
C ARG A 243 -9.10 -14.54 13.14
N LYS A 244 -9.51 -15.57 13.90
CA LYS A 244 -9.12 -15.71 15.30
C LYS A 244 -7.62 -16.04 15.31
N HIS A 245 -6.82 -15.22 15.97
CA HIS A 245 -5.48 -15.61 16.39
C HIS A 245 -5.52 -15.99 17.88
N PRO A 246 -5.14 -17.22 18.26
CA PRO A 246 -4.81 -17.55 19.64
C PRO A 246 -3.47 -16.91 20.01
N GLY A 247 -3.39 -16.41 21.24
CA GLY A 247 -2.30 -15.60 21.76
C GLY A 247 -0.90 -16.18 21.60
N GLY A 248 0.06 -15.26 21.46
CA GLY A 248 1.48 -15.55 21.57
C GLY A 248 1.97 -15.23 22.99
N ARG A 249 2.68 -16.18 23.59
CA ARG A 249 3.53 -16.00 24.78
C ARG A 249 4.98 -15.81 24.34
N GLY A 250 5.69 -14.91 25.01
CA GLY A 250 7.11 -14.60 24.78
C GLY A 250 7.38 -13.09 24.77
N ASN A 251 8.52 -12.66 25.32
CA ASN A 251 9.10 -11.30 25.39
C ASN A 251 8.16 -10.07 25.43
N ALA A 252 6.97 -10.21 26.02
CA ALA A 252 6.13 -9.08 26.36
C ALA A 252 6.70 -8.42 27.64
N GLY A 253 7.24 -7.20 27.52
CA GLY A 253 7.59 -6.37 28.69
C GLY A 253 8.97 -5.70 28.69
N GLY A 254 9.88 -6.05 27.76
CA GLY A 254 11.24 -5.46 27.74
C GLY A 254 11.27 -3.93 27.57
N GLN A 255 10.28 -3.36 26.87
CA GLN A 255 10.14 -1.91 26.69
C GLN A 255 9.53 -1.17 27.90
N HIS A 256 8.94 -1.90 28.86
CA HIS A 256 8.11 -1.33 29.93
C HIS A 256 8.76 -1.40 31.32
N HIS A 257 9.48 -2.46 31.69
CA HIS A 257 9.99 -2.61 33.08
C HIS A 257 11.51 -2.39 33.27
N HIS A 258 12.33 -2.43 32.21
CA HIS A 258 13.80 -2.32 32.32
C HIS A 258 14.42 -1.25 31.41
N ARG A 259 13.63 -0.28 30.94
CA ARG A 259 14.08 0.79 30.04
C ARG A 259 15.34 1.51 30.56
N ILE A 260 15.36 1.79 31.86
CA ILE A 260 16.45 2.53 32.52
C ILE A 260 17.79 1.75 32.49
N ASN A 261 17.78 0.43 32.69
CA ASN A 261 19.01 -0.38 32.61
C ASN A 261 19.49 -0.56 31.17
N TYR A 262 18.58 -0.65 30.19
CA TYR A 262 18.96 -0.75 28.79
C TYR A 262 19.52 0.56 28.23
N ASP A 263 18.97 1.71 28.64
CA ASP A 263 19.50 3.02 28.26
C ASP A 263 20.84 3.34 28.95
N LYS A 264 21.06 2.83 30.17
CA LYS A 264 22.28 3.06 30.96
C LYS A 264 23.49 2.25 30.46
N TYR A 265 23.30 0.98 30.09
CA TYR A 265 24.43 0.08 29.78
C TYR A 265 24.60 -0.25 28.29
N HIS A 266 23.60 0.02 27.44
CA HIS A 266 23.64 -0.32 26.01
C HIS A 266 23.00 0.77 25.12
N PRO A 267 23.57 1.99 25.08
CA PRO A 267 23.05 3.09 24.27
C PRO A 267 23.07 2.72 22.78
N GLY A 268 21.89 2.60 22.17
CA GLY A 268 21.72 2.29 20.73
C GLY A 268 21.19 0.89 20.41
N TYR A 269 20.99 0.00 21.39
CA TYR A 269 20.50 -1.37 21.18
C TYR A 269 19.17 -1.45 20.41
N PHE A 270 18.31 -0.42 20.50
CA PHE A 270 17.05 -0.32 19.74
C PHE A 270 17.04 0.75 18.64
N GLY A 271 18.21 1.22 18.18
CA GLY A 271 18.38 1.89 16.88
C GLY A 271 17.41 3.04 16.60
N LYS A 272 17.19 3.95 17.57
CA LYS A 272 16.46 5.19 17.35
C LYS A 272 17.35 6.38 17.66
N VAL A 273 17.96 6.95 16.63
CA VAL A 273 18.55 8.29 16.70
C VAL A 273 17.66 9.21 15.87
N GLY A 274 17.16 10.29 16.48
CA GLY A 274 16.35 11.34 15.85
C GLY A 274 14.88 11.43 16.32
N MET A 275 14.41 12.66 16.54
CA MET A 275 13.00 13.00 16.78
C MET A 275 12.15 12.64 15.55
N ARG A 276 11.07 11.88 15.76
CA ARG A 276 10.14 11.52 14.68
C ARG A 276 9.02 12.55 14.63
N TYR A 277 8.92 13.26 13.51
CA TYR A 277 7.79 14.14 13.23
C TYR A 277 6.77 13.38 12.38
N PHE A 278 5.62 13.05 12.97
CA PHE A 278 4.52 12.39 12.24
C PHE A 278 3.72 13.45 11.47
N HIS A 279 3.28 13.13 10.25
CA HIS A 279 2.50 14.03 9.39
C HIS A 279 3.16 15.40 9.13
N LYS A 280 4.42 15.39 8.66
CA LYS A 280 5.12 16.61 8.22
C LYS A 280 4.37 17.24 7.05
N THR A 281 3.53 18.23 7.35
CA THR A 281 2.91 19.09 6.35
C THR A 281 3.95 20.12 5.93
N LEU A 282 4.48 19.98 4.71
CA LEU A 282 5.57 20.84 4.22
C LEU A 282 5.22 22.34 4.31
N ASN A 283 3.94 22.68 4.10
CA ASN A 283 3.43 24.05 4.23
C ASN A 283 3.64 24.65 5.64
N LYS A 284 3.54 23.86 6.72
CA LYS A 284 3.78 24.34 8.09
C LYS A 284 5.26 24.67 8.36
N PHE A 285 6.17 24.12 7.56
CA PHE A 285 7.62 24.31 7.68
C PHE A 285 8.19 25.21 6.59
N PHE A 286 7.34 25.79 5.74
CA PHE A 286 7.75 26.73 4.72
C PHE A 286 8.21 28.04 5.40
N CYS A 287 9.53 28.19 5.50
CA CYS A 287 10.18 29.34 6.13
C CYS A 287 11.42 29.71 5.31
N PRO A 288 11.24 30.31 4.12
CA PRO A 288 12.35 30.82 3.31
C PRO A 288 13.16 31.81 4.15
N SER A 289 14.50 31.65 4.14
CA SER A 289 15.39 32.42 5.01
C SER A 289 16.36 33.29 4.21
N VAL A 290 16.63 34.50 4.71
CA VAL A 290 17.62 35.43 4.14
C VAL A 290 18.70 35.75 5.17
N ASN A 291 19.95 35.88 4.73
CA ASN A 291 21.05 36.26 5.61
C ASN A 291 21.20 37.79 5.67
N VAL A 292 21.77 38.28 6.78
CA VAL A 292 22.03 39.70 7.02
C VAL A 292 22.86 40.36 5.90
N GLU A 293 23.81 39.63 5.28
CA GLU A 293 24.61 40.14 4.15
C GLU A 293 23.80 40.48 2.89
N LYS A 294 22.63 39.85 2.71
CA LYS A 294 21.75 40.03 1.55
C LYS A 294 20.62 41.01 1.80
N LEU A 295 20.56 41.67 2.95
CA LEU A 295 19.48 42.62 3.25
C LEU A 295 19.51 43.83 2.31
N TRP A 296 20.70 44.39 2.06
CA TRP A 296 20.85 45.54 1.18
C TRP A 296 20.69 45.23 -0.32
N SER A 297 20.73 43.95 -0.72
CA SER A 297 20.38 43.54 -2.08
C SER A 297 18.87 43.49 -2.33
N LEU A 298 18.04 43.60 -1.27
CA LEU A 298 16.58 43.66 -1.39
C LEU A 298 16.07 45.09 -1.59
N VAL A 299 16.97 46.08 -1.62
CA VAL A 299 16.66 47.51 -1.70
C VAL A 299 17.25 48.06 -3.00
N SER A 300 16.54 48.98 -3.64
CA SER A 300 17.03 49.63 -4.86
C SER A 300 18.27 50.49 -4.59
N GLU A 301 19.18 50.59 -5.57
CA GLU A 301 20.44 51.35 -5.44
C GLU A 301 20.18 52.82 -5.12
N LYS A 302 19.14 53.42 -5.72
CA LYS A 302 18.68 54.80 -5.45
C LYS A 302 18.35 55.04 -3.97
N THR A 303 17.72 54.06 -3.32
CA THR A 303 17.41 54.14 -1.89
C THR A 303 18.69 54.02 -1.07
N ARG A 304 19.62 53.15 -1.45
CA ARG A 304 20.88 52.95 -0.74
C ARG A 304 21.75 54.22 -0.70
N GLU A 305 21.77 54.98 -1.80
CA GLU A 305 22.50 56.24 -1.91
C GLU A 305 21.85 57.36 -1.08
N ASN A 306 20.53 57.52 -1.16
CA ASN A 306 19.80 58.56 -0.40
C ASN A 306 19.99 58.44 1.14
N TYR A 307 20.03 57.21 1.65
CA TYR A 307 20.23 56.95 3.08
C TYR A 307 21.71 56.86 3.49
N LYS A 308 22.65 57.02 2.55
CA LYS A 308 24.09 57.14 2.85
C LYS A 308 24.40 58.51 3.44
N ASP A 309 23.72 59.54 2.95
CA ASP A 309 23.95 60.94 3.32
C ASP A 309 23.00 61.40 4.44
N ASN A 310 21.77 60.87 4.49
CA ASN A 310 20.78 61.16 5.53
C ASN A 310 20.88 60.19 6.73
N LYS A 311 21.50 60.62 7.84
CA LYS A 311 21.70 59.80 9.05
C LYS A 311 20.53 59.81 10.05
N ASP A 312 19.60 60.75 9.89
CA ASP A 312 18.50 60.95 10.85
C ASP A 312 17.32 59.98 10.65
N LYS A 313 17.24 59.31 9.50
CA LYS A 313 16.17 58.36 9.16
C LYS A 313 16.75 57.05 8.65
N ALA A 314 16.22 55.92 9.11
CA ALA A 314 16.66 54.59 8.67
C ALA A 314 15.70 53.99 7.62
N PRO A 315 16.20 53.31 6.58
CA PRO A 315 15.34 52.62 5.62
C PRO A 315 14.68 51.40 6.23
N VAL A 316 13.44 51.14 5.79
CA VAL A 316 12.65 49.97 6.21
C VAL A 316 12.77 48.88 5.14
N ILE A 317 13.32 47.73 5.51
CA ILE A 317 13.44 46.55 4.65
C ILE A 317 12.41 45.51 5.09
N ASP A 318 11.39 45.31 4.26
CA ASP A 318 10.40 44.25 4.46
C ASP A 318 10.82 42.98 3.71
N VAL A 319 11.36 42.02 4.46
CA VAL A 319 11.81 40.76 3.86
C VAL A 319 10.64 39.83 3.52
N VAL A 320 9.46 40.03 4.14
CA VAL A 320 8.25 39.24 3.87
C VAL A 320 7.72 39.57 2.49
N ARG A 321 7.72 40.85 2.11
CA ARG A 321 7.37 41.29 0.76
C ARG A 321 8.33 40.74 -0.31
N ALA A 322 9.58 40.50 0.06
CA ALA A 322 10.58 39.84 -0.79
C ALA A 322 10.50 38.29 -0.79
N GLY A 323 9.50 37.71 -0.12
CA GLY A 323 9.27 36.26 -0.08
C GLY A 323 10.09 35.50 0.97
N TYR A 324 10.72 36.18 1.93
CA TYR A 324 11.48 35.57 3.02
C TYR A 324 10.81 35.77 4.38
N TYR A 325 10.76 34.73 5.20
CA TYR A 325 10.09 34.75 6.50
C TYR A 325 11.05 34.80 7.68
N LYS A 326 12.31 34.36 7.52
CA LYS A 326 13.31 34.34 8.61
C LYS A 326 14.62 35.02 8.24
N VAL A 327 15.12 35.89 9.11
CA VAL A 327 16.44 36.54 8.96
C VAL A 327 17.50 35.83 9.81
N LEU A 328 18.60 35.42 9.17
CA LEU A 328 19.71 34.68 9.76
C LEU A 328 20.98 35.52 9.82
N GLY A 329 21.78 35.35 10.87
CA GLY A 329 22.92 36.22 11.18
C GLY A 329 24.22 35.93 10.42
N LYS A 330 24.20 35.24 9.27
CA LYS A 330 25.43 34.98 8.50
C LYS A 330 25.87 36.26 7.74
N GLY A 331 27.18 36.49 7.68
CA GLY A 331 27.81 37.62 6.98
C GLY A 331 27.86 38.93 7.78
N HIS A 332 28.26 40.03 7.11
CA HIS A 332 28.47 41.35 7.71
C HIS A 332 27.41 42.35 7.20
N LEU A 333 26.87 43.18 8.10
CA LEU A 333 25.99 44.31 7.77
C LEU A 333 26.80 45.63 7.78
N PRO A 334 26.69 46.52 6.78
CA PRO A 334 27.39 47.81 6.83
C PRO A 334 26.98 48.61 8.07
N LYS A 335 27.86 49.54 8.52
CA LYS A 335 27.62 50.42 9.68
C LYS A 335 26.60 51.53 9.35
N GLN A 336 25.43 51.12 8.89
CA GLN A 336 24.31 51.97 8.51
C GLN A 336 23.05 51.45 9.22
N PRO A 337 22.30 52.30 9.93
CA PRO A 337 21.11 51.87 10.67
C PRO A 337 20.03 51.42 9.70
N VAL A 338 19.33 50.34 10.03
CA VAL A 338 18.28 49.76 9.18
C VAL A 338 17.16 49.18 10.03
N ILE A 339 15.91 49.37 9.60
CA ILE A 339 14.74 48.76 10.22
C ILE A 339 14.35 47.54 9.40
N VAL A 340 14.42 46.35 9.96
CA VAL A 340 14.11 45.10 9.26
C VAL A 340 12.79 44.53 9.76
N LYS A 341 11.84 44.28 8.85
CA LYS A 341 10.55 43.63 9.12
C LYS A 341 10.60 42.17 8.66
N ALA A 342 10.41 41.22 9.59
CA ALA A 342 10.38 39.79 9.30
C ALA A 342 9.44 39.04 10.24
N ARG A 343 9.07 37.80 9.90
CA ARG A 343 8.27 36.93 10.79
C ARG A 343 9.11 36.32 11.90
N PHE A 344 10.36 36.01 11.60
CA PHE A 344 11.31 35.42 12.56
C PHE A 344 12.70 36.02 12.43
N PHE A 345 13.39 36.21 13.55
CA PHE A 345 14.80 36.55 13.59
C PHE A 345 15.60 35.48 14.33
N SER A 346 16.83 35.22 13.88
CA SER A 346 17.79 34.50 14.72
C SER A 346 18.42 35.46 15.74
N ARG A 347 18.78 34.95 16.93
CA ARG A 347 19.48 35.74 17.97
C ARG A 347 20.72 36.46 17.41
N SER A 348 21.48 35.78 16.56
CA SER A 348 22.66 36.35 15.89
C SER A 348 22.33 37.48 14.92
N ALA A 349 21.17 37.43 14.24
CA ALA A 349 20.74 38.49 13.33
C ALA A 349 20.31 39.74 14.11
N GLU A 350 19.53 39.57 15.18
CA GLU A 350 19.07 40.68 16.02
C GLU A 350 20.25 41.44 16.63
N GLN A 351 21.24 40.72 17.15
CA GLN A 351 22.44 41.34 17.71
C GLN A 351 23.20 42.16 16.68
N LYS A 352 23.33 41.66 15.43
CA LYS A 352 24.03 42.37 14.36
C LYS A 352 23.27 43.60 13.87
N ILE A 353 21.95 43.53 13.77
CA ILE A 353 21.11 44.66 13.36
C ILE A 353 21.12 45.75 14.44
N LYS A 354 21.00 45.38 15.73
CA LYS A 354 21.10 46.34 16.84
C LYS A 354 22.50 46.96 16.95
N LYS A 355 23.56 46.19 16.67
CA LYS A 355 24.95 46.70 16.71
C LYS A 355 25.21 47.82 15.70
N VAL A 356 24.49 47.88 14.59
CA VAL A 356 24.62 48.96 13.59
C VAL A 356 23.61 50.10 13.82
N GLY A 357 22.92 50.12 14.96
CA GLY A 357 21.88 51.12 15.27
C GLY A 357 20.53 50.84 14.61
N GLY A 358 20.30 49.63 14.10
CA GLY A 358 19.05 49.21 13.47
C GLY A 358 18.03 48.61 14.44
N CYS A 359 16.80 48.43 13.95
CA CYS A 359 15.68 47.87 14.70
C CYS A 359 15.10 46.62 14.00
N CYS A 360 14.69 45.62 14.79
CA CYS A 360 14.01 44.41 14.28
C CYS A 360 12.53 44.51 14.63
N VAL A 361 11.67 44.46 13.61
CA VAL A 361 10.21 44.53 13.75
C VAL A 361 9.60 43.20 13.35
N LEU A 362 8.86 42.57 14.26
CA LEU A 362 8.14 41.33 13.97
C LEU A 362 6.86 41.65 13.19
N THR A 363 6.63 40.88 12.12
CA THR A 363 5.45 40.96 11.26
C THR A 363 4.74 39.62 11.26
N ALA A 364 3.40 39.63 11.26
CA ALA A 364 2.57 38.41 11.41
C ALA A 364 2.63 37.49 10.18
#